data_AF-B8MU39-F1
#
_entry.id   AF-B8MU39-F1
#
_cell.length_a   1.000
_cell.length_b   1.000
_cell.length_c   1.000
_cell.angle_alpha   90.00
_cell.angle_beta   90.00
_cell.angle_gamma   90.00
#
_symmetry.space_group_name_H-M   'P 1'
#
loop_
_entity.id
_entity.type
_entity.pdbx_description
1 polymer ?
#
loop_
_entity_poly.entity_id
_entity_poly.type
_entity_poly.pdbx_seq_one_letter_code
_entity_poly.pdbx_strand_id
1 'polypeptide(L)'
;MFKFLRVSKHGILGVSYHIFRVAEFITLIAIIGLTASFVSSLVDADVTPPSILVAILALVSLTEVYIIITSILFYDHKMPFIWALCTDSLILAGLIVIAVEAGKPLSYLRCSDIGSSNSAFMFESTLSNLAGVLSAGSVFSKFIASARHVCIEMKAIWGLIIANCIFFAFTVLTGMILSLMDRRAKRVKNNNDF
;
A
#
# COMPACT_ATOMS: atom_id res chain seq x y z
N MET A 1 -6.65 2.67 -26.79
CA MET A 1 -6.29 3.22 -25.47
C MET A 1 -7.06 4.51 -25.11
N PHE A 2 -7.20 5.49 -26.00
CA PHE A 2 -7.91 6.77 -25.72
C PHE A 2 -9.45 6.76 -25.72
N LYS A 3 -10.10 5.63 -26.04
CA LYS A 3 -11.56 5.52 -26.02
C LYS A 3 -12.15 5.35 -24.61
N PHE A 4 -11.28 5.05 -23.62
CA PHE A 4 -11.64 4.84 -22.21
C PHE A 4 -12.03 6.15 -21.50
N LEU A 5 -11.53 7.30 -21.98
CA LEU A 5 -11.80 8.62 -21.41
C LEU A 5 -13.17 9.22 -21.77
N ARG A 6 -13.93 8.62 -22.70
CA ARG A 6 -15.10 9.29 -23.31
C ARG A 6 -16.45 8.91 -22.67
N VAL A 7 -16.48 8.07 -21.65
CA VAL A 7 -17.73 7.56 -21.04
C VAL A 7 -17.74 7.82 -19.53
N SER A 8 -17.66 9.09 -19.11
CA SER A 8 -18.09 9.44 -17.76
C SER A 8 -19.09 10.58 -17.84
N LYS A 9 -20.35 10.30 -17.48
CA LYS A 9 -21.39 11.32 -17.27
C LYS A 9 -21.01 12.34 -16.17
N HIS A 10 -19.99 12.04 -15.37
CA HIS A 10 -19.52 12.88 -14.25
C HIS A 10 -18.37 13.85 -14.63
N GLY A 11 -18.09 14.04 -15.92
CA GLY A 11 -17.07 14.98 -16.38
C GLY A 11 -15.65 14.61 -15.93
N ILE A 12 -14.78 15.62 -15.80
CA ILE A 12 -13.35 15.43 -15.49
C ILE A 12 -13.10 14.77 -14.12
N LEU A 13 -14.03 14.95 -13.16
CA LEU A 13 -13.95 14.40 -11.82
C LEU A 13 -14.10 12.87 -11.80
N GLY A 14 -14.95 12.32 -12.67
CA GLY A 14 -15.07 10.86 -12.78
C GLY A 14 -13.86 10.23 -13.46
N VAL A 15 -13.23 10.95 -14.40
CA VAL A 15 -11.99 10.50 -15.06
C VAL A 15 -10.83 10.50 -14.08
N SER A 16 -10.65 11.57 -13.29
CA SER A 16 -9.56 11.63 -12.31
C SER A 16 -9.69 10.53 -11.26
N TYR A 17 -10.89 10.27 -10.74
CA TYR A 17 -11.16 9.16 -9.82
C TYR A 17 -10.68 7.82 -10.38
N HIS A 18 -11.00 7.52 -11.65
CA HIS A 18 -10.59 6.27 -12.28
C HIS A 18 -9.06 6.20 -12.51
N ILE A 19 -8.41 7.32 -12.85
CA ILE A 19 -6.95 7.36 -13.03
C ILE A 19 -6.25 7.01 -11.71
N PHE A 20 -6.68 7.61 -10.60
CA PHE A 20 -6.10 7.32 -9.29
C PHE A 20 -6.35 5.86 -8.87
N ARG A 21 -7.52 5.30 -9.16
CA ARG A 21 -7.80 3.86 -8.96
C ARG A 21 -6.85 2.93 -9.70
N VAL A 22 -6.51 3.27 -10.96
CA VAL A 22 -5.54 2.49 -11.75
C VAL A 22 -4.13 2.66 -11.18
N ALA A 23 -3.77 3.86 -10.71
CA ALA A 23 -2.49 4.09 -10.05
C ALA A 23 -2.35 3.27 -8.76
N GLU A 24 -3.40 3.27 -7.90
CA GLU A 24 -3.49 2.43 -6.69
C GLU A 24 -3.34 0.94 -7.02
N PHE A 25 -3.98 0.47 -8.08
CA PHE A 25 -3.90 -0.92 -8.51
C PHE A 25 -2.46 -1.34 -8.88
N ILE A 26 -1.78 -0.52 -9.68
CA ILE A 26 -0.40 -0.80 -10.12
C ILE A 26 0.57 -0.81 -8.92
N THR A 27 0.42 0.14 -7.99
CA THR A 27 1.28 0.20 -6.79
C THR A 27 1.01 -0.93 -5.82
N LEU A 28 -0.24 -1.37 -5.64
CA LEU A 28 -0.56 -2.52 -4.79
C LEU A 28 0.03 -3.82 -5.36
N ILE A 29 -0.05 -4.06 -6.68
CA ILE A 29 0.60 -5.21 -7.32
C ILE A 29 2.11 -5.20 -7.05
N ALA A 30 2.75 -4.03 -7.20
CA ALA A 30 4.18 -3.90 -6.91
C ALA A 30 4.51 -4.24 -5.46
N ILE A 31 3.68 -3.80 -4.50
CA ILE A 31 3.85 -4.17 -3.08
C ILE A 31 3.70 -5.68 -2.88
N ILE A 32 2.71 -6.32 -3.51
CA ILE A 32 2.51 -7.77 -3.40
C ILE A 32 3.71 -8.53 -3.95
N GLY A 33 4.21 -8.15 -5.13
CA GLY A 33 5.38 -8.77 -5.75
C GLY A 33 6.65 -8.66 -4.89
N LEU A 34 6.93 -7.46 -4.37
CA LEU A 34 8.07 -7.24 -3.48
C LEU A 34 7.91 -8.02 -2.16
N THR A 35 6.70 -8.07 -1.61
CA THR A 35 6.41 -8.80 -0.37
C THR A 35 6.52 -10.32 -0.57
N ALA A 36 6.09 -10.85 -1.72
CA ALA A 36 6.19 -12.27 -2.04
C ALA A 36 7.65 -12.75 -2.14
N SER A 37 8.52 -11.97 -2.80
CA SER A 37 9.97 -12.22 -2.88
C SER A 37 10.63 -12.20 -1.50
N PHE A 38 10.16 -11.28 -0.64
CA PHE A 38 10.63 -11.22 0.74
C PHE A 38 10.19 -12.45 1.56
N VAL A 39 8.94 -12.90 1.42
CA VAL A 39 8.44 -14.10 2.11
C VAL A 39 9.18 -15.35 1.66
N SER A 40 9.44 -15.53 0.37
CA SER A 40 10.23 -16.69 -0.09
C SER A 40 11.63 -16.71 0.51
N SER A 41 12.27 -15.54 0.60
CA SER A 41 13.60 -15.41 1.21
C SER A 41 13.60 -15.73 2.71
N LEU A 42 12.49 -15.47 3.43
CA LEU A 42 12.34 -15.81 4.85
C LEU A 42 12.06 -17.30 5.07
N VAL A 43 11.25 -17.92 4.22
CA VAL A 43 10.95 -19.35 4.27
C VAL A 43 12.22 -20.15 3.95
N ASP A 44 12.99 -19.75 2.95
CA ASP A 44 14.27 -20.38 2.60
C ASP A 44 15.30 -20.26 3.73
N ALA A 45 15.14 -19.29 4.63
CA ALA A 45 15.99 -19.07 5.79
C ALA A 45 15.49 -19.74 7.08
N ASP A 46 14.38 -20.51 7.04
CA ASP A 46 13.73 -21.15 8.20
C ASP A 46 13.30 -20.15 9.30
N VAL A 47 12.87 -18.96 8.89
CA VAL A 47 12.55 -17.86 9.81
C VAL A 47 11.06 -17.55 9.77
N THR A 48 10.46 -17.47 10.97
CA THR A 48 9.07 -17.03 11.11
C THR A 48 8.91 -15.57 10.68
N PRO A 49 8.06 -15.26 9.68
CA PRO A 49 7.89 -13.91 9.19
C PRO A 49 7.32 -12.98 10.27
N PRO A 50 7.78 -11.72 10.34
CA PRO A 50 7.30 -10.78 11.33
C PRO A 50 5.82 -10.45 11.07
N SER A 51 5.05 -10.31 12.16
CA SER A 51 3.59 -10.11 12.12
C SER A 51 3.16 -8.89 11.30
N ILE A 52 3.98 -7.83 11.26
CA ILE A 52 3.72 -6.64 10.45
C ILE A 52 3.66 -6.95 8.95
N LEU A 53 4.48 -7.88 8.45
CA LEU A 53 4.54 -8.20 7.04
C LEU A 53 3.33 -9.03 6.61
N VAL A 54 2.89 -9.94 7.48
CA VAL A 54 1.64 -10.69 7.29
C VAL A 54 0.46 -9.73 7.27
N ALA A 55 0.44 -8.73 8.15
CA ALA A 55 -0.60 -7.71 8.17
C ALA A 55 -0.62 -6.85 6.90
N ILE A 56 0.55 -6.44 6.38
CA ILE A 56 0.67 -5.72 5.10
C ILE A 56 0.12 -6.57 3.96
N LEU A 57 0.57 -7.83 3.84
CA LEU A 57 0.15 -8.72 2.77
C LEU A 57 -1.37 -8.97 2.79
N ALA A 58 -1.93 -9.21 3.97
CA ALA A 58 -3.38 -9.40 4.14
C ALA A 58 -4.18 -8.14 3.78
N LEU A 59 -3.76 -6.95 4.26
CA LEU A 59 -4.45 -5.70 3.96
C LEU A 59 -4.37 -5.35 2.47
N VAL A 60 -3.17 -5.47 1.87
CA VAL A 60 -2.93 -5.12 0.47
C VAL A 60 -3.70 -6.05 -0.48
N SER A 61 -3.73 -7.36 -0.20
CA SER A 61 -4.50 -8.32 -1.00
C SER A 61 -6.02 -8.09 -0.92
N LEU A 62 -6.57 -7.85 0.27
CA LEU A 62 -7.98 -7.49 0.44
C LEU A 62 -8.31 -6.17 -0.26
N THR A 63 -7.40 -5.20 -0.17
CA THR A 63 -7.54 -3.90 -0.83
C THR A 63 -7.55 -4.06 -2.34
N GLU A 64 -6.65 -4.85 -2.92
CA GLU A 64 -6.58 -5.10 -4.36
C GLU A 64 -7.89 -5.71 -4.90
N VAL A 65 -8.43 -6.74 -4.23
CA VAL A 65 -9.73 -7.33 -4.58
C VAL A 65 -10.84 -6.28 -4.53
N TYR A 66 -10.84 -5.43 -3.49
CA TYR A 66 -11.79 -4.33 -3.36
C TYR A 66 -11.66 -3.30 -4.50
N ILE A 67 -10.45 -2.95 -4.93
CA ILE A 67 -10.24 -2.05 -6.08
C ILE A 67 -10.84 -2.67 -7.35
N ILE A 68 -10.61 -3.95 -7.61
CA ILE A 68 -11.14 -4.63 -8.79
C ILE A 68 -12.68 -4.62 -8.80
N ILE A 69 -13.31 -5.00 -7.68
CA ILE A 69 -14.77 -5.01 -7.55
C ILE A 69 -15.32 -3.60 -7.75
N THR A 70 -14.69 -2.60 -7.13
CA THR A 70 -15.16 -1.21 -7.24
C THR A 70 -14.96 -0.61 -8.62
N SER A 71 -13.89 -0.97 -9.33
CA SER A 71 -13.68 -0.60 -10.73
C SER A 71 -14.76 -1.17 -11.66
N ILE A 72 -15.16 -2.43 -11.47
CA ILE A 72 -16.25 -3.05 -12.25
C ILE A 72 -17.57 -2.34 -11.96
N LEU A 73 -17.89 -2.15 -10.68
CA LEU A 73 -19.18 -1.59 -10.29
C LEU A 73 -19.30 -0.08 -10.63
N PHE A 74 -18.17 0.63 -10.75
CA PHE A 74 -18.11 1.98 -11.33
C PHE A 74 -18.47 1.99 -12.81
N TYR A 75 -18.03 0.98 -13.57
CA TYR A 75 -18.37 0.80 -14.98
C TYR A 75 -19.88 0.53 -15.16
N ASP A 76 -20.47 -0.23 -14.24
CA ASP A 76 -21.90 -0.54 -14.22
C ASP A 76 -22.79 0.63 -13.77
N HIS A 77 -22.22 1.78 -13.37
CA HIS A 77 -22.94 2.98 -12.92
C HIS A 77 -23.93 2.75 -11.75
N LYS A 78 -23.81 1.65 -11.01
CA LYS A 78 -24.71 1.27 -9.91
C LYS A 78 -24.20 1.65 -8.51
N MET A 79 -23.06 2.34 -8.43
CA MET A 79 -22.37 2.63 -7.18
C MET A 79 -23.01 3.75 -6.36
N PRO A 80 -23.48 3.50 -5.13
CA PRO A 80 -23.65 4.55 -4.13
C PRO A 80 -22.27 5.04 -3.64
N PHE A 81 -21.84 6.22 -4.11
CA PHE A 81 -20.54 6.83 -3.79
C PHE A 81 -20.23 6.97 -2.28
N ILE A 82 -21.25 6.96 -1.42
CA ILE A 82 -21.11 7.05 0.04
C ILE A 82 -20.42 5.79 0.62
N TRP A 83 -20.74 4.61 0.10
CA TRP A 83 -20.15 3.36 0.59
C TRP A 83 -18.67 3.28 0.22
N ALA A 84 -18.34 3.58 -1.03
CA ALA A 84 -16.97 3.65 -1.50
C ALA A 84 -16.12 4.67 -0.70
N LEU A 85 -16.70 5.83 -0.37
CA LEU A 85 -16.03 6.84 0.46
C LEU A 85 -15.66 6.31 1.86
N CYS A 86 -16.60 5.60 2.50
CA CYS A 86 -16.39 5.03 3.83
C CYS A 86 -15.28 3.96 3.79
N THR A 87 -15.33 3.05 2.83
CA THR A 87 -14.33 1.99 2.70
C THR A 87 -12.95 2.53 2.33
N ASP A 88 -12.87 3.49 1.39
CA ASP A 88 -11.61 4.15 1.02
C ASP A 88 -11.00 4.90 2.22
N SER A 89 -11.82 5.53 3.06
CA SER A 89 -11.34 6.20 4.27
C SER A 89 -10.82 5.21 5.33
N LEU A 90 -11.46 4.05 5.46
CA LEU A 90 -11.03 2.99 6.37
C LEU A 90 -9.71 2.37 5.92
N ILE A 91 -9.56 2.12 4.62
CA ILE A 91 -8.32 1.61 4.02
C ILE A 91 -7.19 2.63 4.20
N LEU A 92 -7.45 3.91 3.94
CA LEU A 92 -6.48 4.99 4.16
C LEU A 92 -5.99 5.02 5.62
N ALA A 93 -6.91 4.93 6.58
CA ALA A 93 -6.55 4.89 8.00
C ALA A 93 -5.67 3.68 8.33
N GLY A 94 -5.99 2.49 7.80
CA GLY A 94 -5.18 1.28 7.96
C GLY A 94 -3.77 1.43 7.38
N LEU A 95 -3.65 1.98 6.17
CA LEU A 95 -2.35 2.20 5.52
C LEU A 95 -1.49 3.23 6.27
N ILE A 96 -2.09 4.26 6.88
CA ILE A 96 -1.37 5.22 7.72
C ILE A 96 -0.79 4.53 8.96
N VAL A 97 -1.57 3.70 9.65
CA VAL A 97 -1.08 2.97 10.85
C VAL A 97 0.11 2.08 10.47
N ILE A 98 -0.01 1.33 9.37
CA ILE A 98 1.08 0.50 8.86
C ILE A 98 2.30 1.34 8.48
N ALA A 99 2.12 2.49 7.82
CA ALA A 99 3.21 3.37 7.44
C ALA A 99 3.96 3.93 8.67
N VAL A 100 3.25 4.26 9.74
CA VAL A 100 3.85 4.74 10.99
C VAL A 100 4.60 3.62 11.71
N GLU A 101 4.00 2.43 11.86
CA GLU A 101 4.64 1.32 12.55
C GLU A 101 5.86 0.77 11.79
N ALA A 102 5.77 0.65 10.47
CA ALA A 102 6.90 0.26 9.63
C ALA A 102 7.97 1.37 9.51
N GLY A 103 7.59 2.64 9.67
CA GLY A 103 8.51 3.78 9.57
C GLY A 103 9.47 3.93 10.75
N LYS A 104 9.07 3.52 11.96
CA LYS A 104 9.89 3.60 13.18
C LYS A 104 11.27 2.94 13.03
N PRO A 105 11.40 1.67 12.61
CA PRO A 105 12.71 1.03 12.43
C PRO A 105 13.46 1.52 11.18
N LEU A 106 12.74 1.96 10.14
CA LEU A 106 13.33 2.32 8.84
C LEU A 106 13.96 3.72 8.83
N SER A 107 13.45 4.65 9.63
CA SER A 107 13.93 6.04 9.65
C SER A 107 15.40 6.16 10.08
N TYR A 108 15.86 5.24 10.94
CA TYR A 108 17.22 5.22 11.48
C TYR A 108 18.18 4.32 10.70
N LEU A 109 17.71 3.56 9.71
CA LEU A 109 18.50 2.50 9.08
C LEU A 109 19.19 2.98 7.79
N ARG A 110 20.53 2.88 7.78
CA ARG A 110 21.38 3.06 6.59
C ARG A 110 21.73 1.68 6.02
N CYS A 111 21.02 1.23 4.98
CA CYS A 111 21.27 -0.06 4.33
C CYS A 111 22.68 -0.18 3.70
N SER A 112 23.43 0.92 3.57
CA SER A 112 24.82 0.92 3.08
C SER A 112 25.85 0.56 4.15
N ASP A 113 25.49 0.65 5.43
CA ASP A 113 26.42 0.49 6.57
C ASP A 113 26.34 -0.91 7.18
N ILE A 114 25.43 -1.76 6.67
CA ILE A 114 25.35 -3.19 6.98
C ILE A 114 26.68 -3.86 6.60
N GLY A 115 27.46 -4.23 7.63
CA GLY A 115 28.77 -4.85 7.52
C GLY A 115 30.00 -3.96 7.81
N SER A 116 29.84 -2.66 8.14
CA SER A 116 31.00 -1.74 8.28
C SER A 116 31.09 -0.94 9.59
N SER A 117 30.05 -0.78 10.42
CA SER A 117 30.19 -0.13 11.73
C SER A 117 28.96 -0.27 12.65
N ASN A 118 29.21 -0.03 13.95
CA ASN A 118 28.39 -0.11 15.18
C ASN A 118 26.93 0.43 15.18
N SER A 119 26.36 0.88 14.07
CA SER A 119 25.03 1.52 14.00
C SER A 119 23.89 0.57 13.57
N ALA A 120 24.20 -0.68 13.20
CA ALA A 120 23.22 -1.67 12.77
C ALA A 120 22.52 -2.41 13.94
N PHE A 121 22.85 -2.13 15.20
CA PHE A 121 22.59 -2.98 16.38
C PHE A 121 21.12 -3.43 16.62
N MET A 122 20.09 -2.72 16.12
CA MET A 122 18.67 -3.10 16.36
C MET A 122 18.05 -3.98 15.25
N PHE A 123 18.40 -3.71 13.99
CA PHE A 123 18.06 -4.62 12.88
C PHE A 123 19.03 -5.81 12.85
N GLU A 124 20.29 -5.55 13.19
CA GLU A 124 21.31 -6.55 13.41
C GLU A 124 21.00 -7.40 14.63
N SER A 125 20.45 -6.96 15.77
CA SER A 125 20.10 -7.87 16.89
C SER A 125 18.96 -8.84 16.57
N THR A 126 17.95 -8.39 15.84
CA THR A 126 16.86 -9.27 15.36
C THR A 126 17.35 -10.23 14.27
N LEU A 127 18.23 -9.76 13.38
CA LEU A 127 18.86 -10.56 12.33
C LEU A 127 20.08 -11.38 12.82
N SER A 128 20.70 -11.03 13.95
CA SER A 128 21.84 -11.73 14.57
C SER A 128 21.38 -12.74 15.60
N ASN A 129 20.17 -12.62 16.14
CA ASN A 129 19.47 -13.76 16.73
C ASN A 129 19.21 -14.86 15.68
N LEU A 130 18.98 -14.47 14.41
CA LEU A 130 19.01 -15.38 13.27
C LEU A 130 20.45 -15.84 12.91
N ALA A 131 21.42 -14.91 12.90
CA ALA A 131 22.82 -15.21 12.57
C ALA A 131 23.56 -16.06 13.61
N GLY A 132 23.08 -16.08 14.87
CA GLY A 132 23.56 -16.97 15.93
C GLY A 132 23.38 -18.45 15.57
N VAL A 133 22.46 -18.77 14.65
CA VAL A 133 22.26 -20.11 14.10
C VAL A 133 23.23 -20.41 12.94
N LEU A 134 23.81 -19.40 12.29
CA LEU A 134 24.59 -19.51 11.05
C LEU A 134 26.10 -19.25 11.23
N SER A 135 26.62 -19.46 12.43
CA SER A 135 28.03 -19.24 12.77
C SER A 135 28.99 -20.17 12.00
N ALA A 136 29.50 -19.70 10.86
CA ALA A 136 30.79 -20.12 10.29
C ALA A 136 31.30 -19.06 9.29
N GLY A 137 32.51 -18.55 9.53
CA GLY A 137 33.10 -17.32 8.98
C GLY A 137 33.31 -17.18 7.45
N SER A 138 32.66 -17.97 6.61
CA SER A 138 32.56 -17.77 5.15
C SER A 138 31.14 -17.39 4.68
N VAL A 139 30.14 -17.51 5.56
CA VAL A 139 28.72 -17.22 5.31
C VAL A 139 28.37 -15.75 5.63
N PHE A 140 29.19 -15.07 6.42
CA PHE A 140 28.96 -13.70 6.89
C PHE A 140 28.82 -12.66 5.75
N SER A 141 29.62 -12.75 4.69
CA SER A 141 29.55 -11.83 3.55
C SER A 141 28.32 -12.05 2.68
N LYS A 142 27.93 -13.31 2.45
CA LYS A 142 26.67 -13.67 1.75
C LYS A 142 25.45 -13.28 2.56
N PHE A 143 25.52 -13.45 3.88
CA PHE A 143 24.49 -13.05 4.81
C PHE A 143 24.32 -11.52 4.86
N ILE A 144 25.41 -10.76 4.92
CA ILE A 144 25.41 -9.29 4.81
C ILE A 144 24.84 -8.83 3.47
N ALA A 145 25.20 -9.50 2.37
CA ALA A 145 24.65 -9.19 1.06
C ALA A 145 23.14 -9.45 0.98
N SER A 146 22.67 -10.56 1.56
CA SER A 146 21.24 -10.88 1.69
C SER A 146 20.49 -9.89 2.59
N ALA A 147 21.06 -9.54 3.75
CA ALA A 147 20.53 -8.55 4.68
C ALA A 147 20.37 -7.16 4.05
N ARG A 148 21.36 -6.75 3.24
CA ARG A 148 21.32 -5.49 2.49
C ARG A 148 20.22 -5.50 1.44
N HIS A 149 20.03 -6.61 0.74
CA HIS A 149 18.97 -6.79 -0.25
C HIS A 149 17.58 -6.68 0.39
N VAL A 150 17.37 -7.37 1.50
CA VAL A 150 16.14 -7.28 2.30
C VAL A 150 15.85 -5.85 2.78
N CYS A 151 16.89 -5.13 3.23
CA CYS A 151 16.75 -3.75 3.73
C CYS A 151 16.24 -2.78 2.65
N ILE A 152 16.77 -2.90 1.42
CA ILE A 152 16.35 -2.03 0.31
C ILE A 152 14.92 -2.36 -0.13
N GLU A 153 14.52 -3.64 -0.12
CA GLU A 153 13.16 -4.07 -0.46
C GLU A 153 12.14 -3.54 0.54
N MET A 154 12.41 -3.67 1.85
CA MET A 154 11.51 -3.17 2.88
C MET A 154 11.35 -1.64 2.83
N LYS A 155 12.44 -0.93 2.51
CA LYS A 155 12.40 0.52 2.30
C LYS A 155 11.57 0.92 1.07
N ALA A 156 11.65 0.14 0.00
CA ALA A 156 10.83 0.35 -1.19
C ALA A 156 9.34 0.09 -0.90
N ILE A 157 9.01 -0.99 -0.19
CA ILE A 157 7.64 -1.32 0.24
C ILE A 157 7.06 -0.18 1.06
N TRP A 158 7.81 0.35 2.03
CA TRP A 158 7.36 1.50 2.84
C TRP A 158 7.08 2.75 1.99
N GLY A 159 7.95 3.07 1.03
CA GLY A 159 7.73 4.18 0.10
C GLY A 159 6.48 4.00 -0.77
N LEU A 160 6.24 2.78 -1.26
CA LEU A 160 5.04 2.45 -2.04
C LEU A 160 3.76 2.52 -1.19
N ILE A 161 3.82 2.16 0.09
CA ILE A 161 2.69 2.32 1.02
C ILE A 161 2.34 3.81 1.18
N ILE A 162 3.34 4.68 1.35
CA ILE A 162 3.11 6.14 1.43
C ILE A 162 2.50 6.68 0.13
N ALA A 163 3.02 6.26 -1.02
CA ALA A 163 2.45 6.64 -2.31
C ALA A 163 0.97 6.21 -2.43
N ASN A 164 0.65 5.00 -1.98
CA ASN A 164 -0.74 4.53 -1.92
C ASN A 164 -1.61 5.38 -0.98
N CYS A 165 -1.12 5.78 0.19
CA CYS A 165 -1.85 6.70 1.07
C CYS A 165 -2.23 8.00 0.34
N ILE A 166 -1.32 8.56 -0.46
CA ILE A 166 -1.58 9.78 -1.23
C ILE A 166 -2.67 9.53 -2.27
N PHE A 167 -2.60 8.43 -3.02
CA PHE A 167 -3.63 8.10 -4.02
C PHE A 167 -4.99 7.87 -3.37
N PHE A 168 -5.05 7.14 -2.26
CA PHE A 168 -6.28 6.94 -1.50
C PHE A 168 -6.86 8.25 -0.94
N ALA A 169 -6.01 9.20 -0.53
CA ALA A 169 -6.48 10.51 -0.12
C ALA A 169 -7.14 11.27 -1.30
N PHE A 170 -6.55 11.20 -2.50
CA PHE A 170 -7.14 11.81 -3.70
C PHE A 170 -8.46 11.14 -4.11
N THR A 171 -8.59 9.82 -4.01
CA THR A 171 -9.85 9.11 -4.30
C THR A 171 -10.93 9.45 -3.29
N VAL A 172 -10.60 9.57 -2.00
CA VAL A 172 -11.53 10.05 -0.96
C VAL A 172 -11.98 11.48 -1.24
N LEU A 173 -11.07 12.40 -1.56
CA LEU A 173 -11.41 13.80 -1.84
C LEU A 173 -12.34 13.93 -3.06
N THR A 174 -11.99 13.28 -4.17
CA THR A 174 -12.81 13.31 -5.40
C THR A 174 -14.17 12.64 -5.19
N GLY A 175 -14.22 11.50 -4.49
CA GLY A 175 -15.46 10.83 -4.09
C GLY A 175 -16.33 11.68 -3.17
N MET A 176 -15.73 12.42 -2.23
CA MET A 176 -16.44 13.31 -1.31
C MET A 176 -17.12 14.44 -2.07
N ILE A 177 -16.39 15.11 -2.96
CA ILE A 177 -16.92 16.21 -3.78
C ILE A 177 -18.10 15.72 -4.63
N LEU A 178 -17.97 14.55 -5.25
CA LEU A 178 -19.02 13.97 -6.07
C LEU A 178 -20.28 13.64 -5.25
N SER A 179 -20.11 13.07 -4.05
CA SER A 179 -21.19 12.80 -3.11
C SER A 179 -21.89 14.07 -2.64
N LEU A 180 -21.13 15.14 -2.37
CA LEU A 180 -21.69 16.44 -2.00
C LEU A 180 -22.50 17.06 -3.15
N MET A 181 -22.02 16.94 -4.39
CA MET A 181 -22.74 17.42 -5.58
C MET A 181 -24.08 16.67 -5.77
N ASP A 182 -24.08 15.34 -5.64
CA ASP A 182 -25.31 14.53 -5.72
C ASP A 182 -26.31 14.91 -4.61
N ARG A 183 -25.83 15.08 -3.37
CA ARG A 183 -26.68 15.53 -2.25
C ARG A 183 -27.25 16.93 -2.46
N ARG A 184 -26.50 17.84 -3.09
CA ARG A 184 -27.00 19.19 -3.44
C ARG A 184 -28.08 19.12 -4.52
N ALA A 185 -27.89 18.33 -5.57
CA ALA A 185 -28.87 18.16 -6.63
C ALA A 185 -30.20 17.59 -6.09
N LYS A 186 -30.15 16.59 -5.21
CA LYS A 186 -31.34 16.03 -4.54
C LYS A 186 -32.05 17.04 -3.65
N ARG A 187 -31.31 17.87 -2.90
CA ARG A 187 -31.89 18.94 -2.07
C ARG A 187 -32.61 20.01 -2.88
N VAL A 188 -32.02 20.45 -4.00
CA VAL A 188 -32.66 21.47 -4.87
C VAL A 188 -33.97 20.93 -5.45
N LYS A 189 -34.00 19.68 -5.92
CA LYS A 189 -35.22 19.06 -6.43
C LYS A 189 -36.33 19.05 -5.37
N ASN A 190 -35.99 18.63 -4.15
CA ASN A 190 -36.94 18.56 -3.03
C ASN A 190 -37.49 19.95 -2.61
N ASN A 191 -36.75 21.04 -2.84
CA ASN A 191 -37.22 22.40 -2.57
C ASN A 191 -38.14 22.97 -3.68
N ASN A 192 -38.10 22.42 -4.89
CA ASN A 192 -38.91 22.89 -6.03
C ASN A 192 -40.22 22.11 -6.18
N ASP A 193 -40.38 21.02 -5.43
CA ASP A 193 -41.57 20.16 -5.42
C ASP A 193 -42.60 20.59 -4.33
N PHE A 194 -42.41 21.77 -3.70
CA PHE A 194 -43.32 22.45 -2.76
C PHE A 194 -43.71 23.84 -3.31
#